data_AF-A0A6J0B8K2-F1
#
_entry.id   AF-A0A6J0B8K2-F1
#
_cell.length_a   1.000
_cell.length_b   1.000
_cell.length_c   1.000
_cell.angle_alpha   90.00
_cell.angle_beta   90.00
_cell.angle_gamma   90.00
#
_symmetry.space_group_name_H-M   'P 1'
#
loop_
_entity.id
_entity.type
_entity.pdbx_description
1 polymer ?
#
loop_
_entity_poly.entity_id
_entity_poly.type
_entity_poly.pdbx_seq_one_letter_code
_entity_poly.pdbx_strand_id
1 'polypeptide(L)'
;NHVPSLFAYSEVGGRTLYRLLVRDAAGETEGVLLNETVPPWVVDIVVDKNLPKFIKIPFYLLPHSTSGVKSLKKDRLIANDFIQVRKVAEHVYDKVLGAGSDSGSVTGAGNTVSGGSPAGDRTNADSNTDNTSLAEEKVELLCNDQVLDPSMDLRTVRHFIWKSSADLTLHYRPIK
;
A
#
# COMPACT_ATOMS: atom_id res chain seq x y z
N ASN A 1 -16.06 -31.07 13.46
CA ASN A 1 -16.70 -30.77 12.16
C ASN A 1 -15.73 -30.03 11.27
N HIS A 2 -15.09 -30.72 10.33
CA HIS A 2 -14.23 -30.10 9.30
C HIS A 2 -15.10 -29.90 8.06
N VAL A 3 -15.30 -28.65 7.64
CA VAL A 3 -15.98 -28.37 6.36
C VAL A 3 -15.03 -28.84 5.25
N PRO A 4 -15.45 -29.76 4.35
CA PRO A 4 -14.60 -30.17 3.24
C PRO A 4 -14.36 -28.98 2.32
N SER A 5 -13.09 -28.61 2.15
CA SER A 5 -12.67 -27.58 1.20
C SER A 5 -12.74 -28.16 -0.21
N LEU A 6 -13.52 -27.50 -1.07
CA LEU A 6 -13.74 -27.87 -2.46
C LEU A 6 -12.99 -26.91 -3.37
N PHE A 7 -12.23 -27.44 -4.31
CA PHE A 7 -11.73 -26.68 -5.46
C PHE A 7 -12.63 -26.98 -6.66
N ALA A 8 -13.11 -25.93 -7.31
CA ALA A 8 -13.84 -26.04 -8.56
C ALA A 8 -13.37 -24.96 -9.53
N TYR A 9 -13.08 -25.35 -10.75
CA TYR A 9 -12.74 -24.45 -11.84
C TYR A 9 -13.82 -24.52 -12.92
N SER A 10 -14.25 -23.36 -13.40
CA SER A 10 -15.33 -23.22 -14.38
C SER A 10 -15.03 -22.13 -15.41
N GLU A 11 -15.52 -22.30 -16.62
CA GLU A 11 -15.41 -21.29 -17.67
C GLU A 11 -16.33 -20.09 -17.42
N VAL A 12 -16.05 -19.00 -18.14
CA VAL A 12 -16.91 -17.80 -18.22
C VAL A 12 -18.21 -18.19 -18.93
N GLY A 13 -19.17 -18.70 -18.16
CA GLY A 13 -20.39 -19.35 -18.66
C GLY A 13 -20.97 -20.38 -17.69
N GLY A 14 -20.26 -20.71 -16.61
CA GLY A 14 -20.76 -21.58 -15.53
C GLY A 14 -20.56 -23.08 -15.78
N ARG A 15 -19.99 -23.45 -16.93
CA ARG A 15 -19.58 -24.83 -17.18
C ARG A 15 -18.41 -25.19 -16.27
N THR A 16 -18.61 -26.15 -15.38
CA THR A 16 -17.55 -26.69 -14.53
C THR A 16 -16.61 -27.54 -15.37
N LEU A 17 -15.33 -27.22 -15.34
CA LEU A 17 -14.27 -27.96 -16.02
C LEU A 17 -13.67 -29.02 -15.10
N TYR A 18 -13.45 -28.67 -13.84
CA TYR A 18 -12.89 -29.61 -12.88
C TYR A 18 -13.37 -29.32 -11.45
N ARG A 19 -13.61 -30.38 -10.68
CA ARG A 19 -14.08 -30.32 -9.29
C ARG A 19 -13.42 -31.43 -8.50
N LEU A 20 -12.77 -31.08 -7.39
CA LEU A 20 -12.18 -32.04 -6.46
C LEU A 20 -12.23 -31.52 -5.02
N LEU A 21 -12.10 -32.44 -4.07
CA LEU A 21 -11.79 -32.05 -2.69
C LEU A 21 -10.32 -31.64 -2.63
N VAL A 22 -10.03 -30.54 -1.94
CA VAL A 22 -8.65 -30.03 -1.81
C VAL A 22 -7.71 -31.07 -1.18
N ARG A 23 -8.24 -31.94 -0.33
CA ARG A 23 -7.47 -33.03 0.30
C ARG A 23 -6.96 -34.07 -0.71
N ASP A 24 -7.68 -34.23 -1.83
CA ASP A 24 -7.38 -35.23 -2.87
C ASP A 24 -6.48 -34.65 -3.96
N ALA A 25 -6.15 -33.35 -3.90
CA ALA A 25 -5.33 -32.65 -4.90
C ALA A 25 -3.90 -33.18 -5.04
N ALA A 26 -3.42 -33.95 -4.06
CA ALA A 26 -2.11 -34.61 -4.11
C ALA A 26 -2.14 -35.98 -4.80
N GLY A 27 -3.32 -36.48 -5.19
CA GLY A 27 -3.45 -37.72 -5.95
C GLY A 27 -2.83 -37.59 -7.35
N GLU A 28 -2.29 -38.68 -7.86
CA GLU A 28 -1.59 -38.70 -9.16
C GLU A 28 -2.54 -38.37 -10.33
N THR A 29 -3.77 -38.89 -10.28
CA THR A 29 -4.79 -38.64 -11.31
C THR A 29 -5.28 -37.19 -11.23
N GLU A 30 -5.53 -36.70 -10.01
CA GLU A 30 -5.94 -35.34 -9.73
C GLU A 30 -4.86 -34.33 -10.13
N GLY A 31 -3.59 -34.64 -9.87
CA GLY A 31 -2.45 -33.81 -10.25
C GLY A 31 -2.33 -33.61 -11.76
N VAL A 32 -2.53 -34.67 -12.56
CA VAL A 32 -2.56 -34.57 -14.04
C VAL A 32 -3.73 -33.69 -14.49
N LEU A 33 -4.93 -33.92 -13.97
CA LEU A 33 -6.12 -33.13 -14.32
C LEU A 33 -5.98 -31.66 -13.92
N LEU A 34 -5.38 -31.38 -12.76
CA LEU A 34 -5.07 -30.02 -12.33
C LEU A 34 -4.08 -29.36 -13.29
N ASN A 35 -3.02 -30.05 -13.71
CA ASN A 35 -2.04 -29.49 -14.63
C ASN A 35 -2.64 -29.15 -16.01
N GLU A 36 -3.62 -29.92 -16.48
CA GLU A 36 -4.31 -29.66 -17.76
C GLU A 36 -5.39 -28.58 -17.64
N THR A 37 -6.05 -28.48 -16.49
CA THR A 37 -7.27 -27.66 -16.33
C THR A 37 -7.00 -26.31 -15.69
N VAL A 38 -5.96 -26.21 -14.87
CA VAL A 38 -5.65 -24.98 -14.11
C VAL A 38 -5.04 -23.94 -15.04
N PRO A 39 -5.59 -22.71 -15.09
CA PRO A 39 -5.03 -21.64 -15.90
C PRO A 39 -3.61 -21.24 -15.48
N PRO A 40 -2.76 -20.80 -16.41
CA PRO A 40 -1.40 -20.35 -16.10
C PRO A 40 -1.34 -19.28 -15.01
N TRP A 41 -2.29 -18.33 -14.98
CA TRP A 41 -2.30 -17.27 -13.95
C TRP A 41 -2.45 -17.80 -12.52
N VAL A 42 -3.08 -18.97 -12.33
CA VAL A 42 -3.19 -19.63 -11.02
C VAL A 42 -1.87 -20.30 -10.67
N VAL A 43 -1.23 -20.95 -11.65
CA VAL A 43 0.08 -21.60 -11.48
C VAL A 43 1.13 -20.56 -11.08
N ASP A 44 1.17 -19.41 -11.76
CA ASP A 44 2.08 -18.31 -11.45
C ASP A 44 1.99 -17.90 -9.97
N ILE A 45 0.78 -17.83 -9.40
CA ILE A 45 0.56 -17.38 -8.02
C ILE A 45 0.81 -18.52 -7.03
N VAL A 46 0.26 -19.71 -7.29
CA VAL A 46 0.21 -20.82 -6.31
C VAL A 46 1.50 -21.63 -6.33
N VAL A 47 2.05 -21.91 -7.51
CA VAL A 47 3.27 -22.71 -7.70
C VAL A 47 4.49 -21.80 -7.71
N ASP A 48 4.52 -20.81 -8.60
CA ASP A 48 5.70 -19.97 -8.80
C ASP A 48 5.83 -18.85 -7.75
N LYS A 49 4.84 -18.72 -6.87
CA LYS A 49 4.78 -17.70 -5.80
C LYS A 49 4.94 -16.27 -6.34
N ASN A 50 4.58 -16.06 -7.60
CA ASN A 50 4.57 -14.74 -8.23
C ASN A 50 3.34 -13.97 -7.75
N LEU A 51 3.49 -13.30 -6.60
CA LEU A 51 2.40 -12.56 -5.98
C LEU A 51 1.93 -11.41 -6.89
N PRO A 52 0.62 -11.12 -6.94
CA PRO A 52 0.10 -9.99 -7.69
C PRO A 52 0.81 -8.68 -7.32
N LYS A 53 1.08 -7.84 -8.33
CA LYS A 53 1.69 -6.54 -8.10
C LYS A 53 0.74 -5.65 -7.30
N PHE A 54 1.30 -4.90 -6.36
CA PHE A 54 0.54 -3.89 -5.63
C PHE A 54 -0.07 -2.86 -6.58
N ILE A 55 -1.32 -2.52 -6.35
CA ILE A 55 -2.01 -1.46 -7.08
C ILE A 55 -1.41 -0.13 -6.61
N LYS A 56 -1.02 0.71 -7.56
CA LYS A 56 -0.47 2.03 -7.26
C LYS A 56 -1.48 3.11 -7.61
N ILE A 57 -1.70 4.04 -6.68
CA ILE A 57 -2.56 5.20 -6.88
C ILE A 57 -1.67 6.43 -7.08
N PRO A 58 -1.75 7.10 -8.24
CA PRO A 58 -1.20 8.44 -8.40
C PRO A 58 -2.07 9.46 -7.65
N PHE A 59 -1.43 10.37 -6.93
CA PHE A 59 -2.11 11.45 -6.23
C PHE A 59 -1.29 12.74 -6.22
N TYR A 60 -1.96 13.87 -6.04
CA TYR A 60 -1.36 15.18 -5.86
C TYR A 60 -1.41 15.58 -4.41
N LEU A 61 -0.34 16.23 -3.94
CA LEU A 61 -0.23 16.79 -2.61
C LEU A 61 -0.08 18.31 -2.72
N LEU A 62 -0.99 19.04 -2.09
CA LEU A 62 -1.09 20.51 -2.18
C LEU A 62 -1.28 21.13 -0.80
N PRO A 63 -0.77 22.34 -0.52
CA PRO A 63 -1.14 23.05 0.70
C PRO A 63 -2.62 23.43 0.65
N HIS A 64 -3.32 23.27 1.76
CA HIS A 64 -4.68 23.80 1.92
C HIS A 64 -4.67 25.34 1.93
N SER A 65 -5.74 25.98 1.45
CA SER A 65 -5.85 27.45 1.40
C SER A 65 -5.68 28.13 2.77
N THR A 66 -6.09 27.45 3.85
CA THR A 66 -5.96 27.92 5.24
C THR A 66 -4.60 27.63 5.87
N SER A 67 -3.73 26.89 5.18
CA SER A 67 -2.43 26.42 5.70
C SER A 67 -1.42 27.56 5.86
N GLY A 68 -1.60 28.69 5.15
CA GLY A 68 -0.66 29.82 5.16
C GLY A 68 0.69 29.54 4.47
N VAL A 69 0.94 28.28 4.08
CA VAL A 69 2.14 27.82 3.38
C VAL A 69 2.06 28.22 1.90
N LYS A 70 2.94 29.15 1.47
CA LYS A 70 3.04 29.64 0.08
C LYS A 70 3.79 28.67 -0.86
N SER A 71 3.74 27.36 -0.61
CA SER A 71 4.39 26.40 -1.50
C SER A 71 3.51 26.11 -2.71
N LEU A 72 3.85 26.67 -3.86
CA LEU A 72 3.14 26.46 -5.13
C LEU A 72 3.50 25.13 -5.82
N LYS A 73 4.36 24.29 -5.22
CA LYS A 73 4.74 23.01 -5.81
C LYS A 73 3.61 21.99 -5.65
N LYS A 74 2.98 21.67 -6.77
CA LYS A 74 2.06 20.55 -6.91
C LYS A 74 2.86 19.27 -7.09
N ASP A 75 3.14 18.58 -5.99
CA ASP A 75 3.88 17.33 -6.04
C ASP A 75 2.95 16.17 -6.45
N ARG A 76 3.27 15.54 -7.57
CA ARG A 76 2.59 14.31 -8.03
C ARG A 76 3.33 13.11 -7.46
N LEU A 77 2.70 12.42 -6.53
CA LEU A 77 3.24 11.25 -5.85
C LEU A 77 2.52 9.99 -6.34
N ILE A 78 3.18 8.84 -6.23
CA ILE A 78 2.61 7.54 -6.57
C ILE A 78 2.93 6.60 -5.41
N ALA A 79 1.89 6.00 -4.82
CA ALA A 79 2.05 5.09 -3.69
C ALA A 79 1.16 3.85 -3.84
N ASN A 80 1.42 2.84 -3.01
CA ASN A 80 0.57 1.65 -2.87
C ASN A 80 -0.84 2.07 -2.39
N ASP A 81 -1.88 1.44 -2.92
CA ASP A 81 -3.27 1.75 -2.57
C ASP A 81 -3.63 1.47 -1.11
N PHE A 82 -2.89 0.57 -0.44
CA PHE A 82 -2.98 0.29 0.99
C PHE A 82 -2.19 1.25 1.89
N ILE A 83 -1.43 2.21 1.33
CA ILE A 83 -0.72 3.16 2.18
C ILE A 83 -1.73 3.97 3.00
N GLN A 84 -1.47 4.09 4.29
CA GLN A 84 -2.34 4.82 5.21
C GLN A 84 -2.09 6.32 5.13
N VAL A 85 -3.14 7.10 5.41
CA VAL A 85 -3.10 8.56 5.49
C VAL A 85 -2.02 9.02 6.47
N ARG A 86 -1.85 8.33 7.61
CA ARG A 86 -0.76 8.64 8.57
C ARG A 86 0.63 8.69 7.93
N LYS A 87 0.91 7.79 6.99
CA LYS A 87 2.23 7.73 6.35
C LYS A 87 2.43 8.87 5.35
N VAL A 88 1.33 9.35 4.76
CA VAL A 88 1.34 10.55 3.93
C VAL A 88 1.51 11.80 4.80
N ALA A 89 0.90 11.85 5.99
CA ALA A 89 1.07 12.95 6.94
C ALA A 89 2.51 13.02 7.46
N GLU A 90 3.12 11.89 7.81
CA GLU A 90 4.55 11.80 8.15
C GLU A 90 5.44 12.35 7.03
N HIS A 91 5.16 11.99 5.77
CA HIS A 91 5.89 12.54 4.63
C HIS A 91 5.77 14.07 4.53
N VAL A 92 4.57 14.63 4.74
CA VAL A 92 4.37 16.09 4.78
C VAL A 92 5.16 16.71 5.94
N TYR A 93 5.08 16.12 7.13
CA TYR A 93 5.74 16.63 8.32
C TYR A 93 7.26 16.70 8.13
N ASP A 94 7.88 15.60 7.68
CA ASP A 94 9.34 15.53 7.54
C ASP A 94 9.86 16.28 6.31
N LYS A 95 9.24 16.07 5.15
CA LYS A 95 9.78 16.55 3.86
C LYS A 95 9.22 17.89 3.41
N VAL A 96 8.06 18.31 3.91
CA VAL A 96 7.42 19.57 3.48
C VAL A 96 7.50 20.64 4.57
N LEU A 97 7.28 20.28 5.84
CA LEU A 97 7.37 21.21 6.98
C LEU A 97 8.74 21.18 7.67
N GLY A 98 9.39 20.01 7.74
CA GLY A 98 10.72 19.80 8.33
C GLY A 98 11.89 20.17 7.41
N ALA A 99 11.63 20.45 6.13
CA ALA A 99 12.65 20.81 5.13
C ALA A 99 13.31 22.20 5.32
N GLY A 100 13.17 22.82 6.49
CA GLY A 100 14.07 23.88 6.95
C GLY A 100 15.45 23.36 7.41
N SER A 101 15.67 22.05 7.42
CA SER A 101 16.99 21.43 7.59
C SER A 101 17.31 20.54 6.40
N ASP A 102 18.37 20.91 5.69
CA ASP A 102 18.84 20.33 4.43
C ASP A 102 19.12 18.81 4.50
N SER A 103 18.40 18.01 3.70
CA SER A 103 18.98 16.84 3.03
C SER A 103 18.07 16.29 1.94
N GLY A 104 18.56 16.39 0.71
CA GLY A 104 17.86 15.98 -0.50
C GLY A 104 17.90 14.49 -0.80
N SER A 105 17.52 14.22 -2.05
CA SER A 105 17.73 13.01 -2.84
C SER A 105 16.68 11.89 -2.74
N VAL A 106 15.85 11.90 -3.78
CA VAL A 106 15.40 10.72 -4.52
C VAL A 106 16.60 10.01 -5.17
N THR A 107 16.78 8.72 -4.90
CA THR A 107 17.29 7.62 -5.78
C THR A 107 17.23 6.33 -4.92
N GLY A 108 16.75 5.16 -5.36
CA GLY A 108 17.12 4.43 -6.55
C GLY A 108 18.22 3.40 -6.21
N ALA A 109 17.80 2.17 -5.88
CA ALA A 109 18.53 0.89 -5.74
C ALA A 109 20.08 0.84 -5.81
N GLY A 110 20.69 0.08 -4.87
CA GLY A 110 22.07 -0.43 -5.03
C GLY A 110 22.57 -1.23 -3.83
N ASN A 111 22.75 -2.54 -4.00
CA ASN A 111 23.46 -3.46 -3.08
C ASN A 111 24.93 -3.05 -2.89
N THR A 112 25.41 -3.00 -1.65
CA THR A 112 26.80 -3.33 -1.29
C THR A 112 26.88 -3.95 0.11
N VAL A 113 27.55 -5.10 0.18
CA VAL A 113 27.91 -5.86 1.39
C VAL A 113 29.12 -5.19 2.05
N SER A 114 29.11 -5.03 3.38
CA SER A 114 30.32 -5.03 4.22
C SER A 114 29.93 -5.28 5.68
N GLY A 115 30.55 -6.29 6.28
CA GLY A 115 30.17 -6.85 7.58
C GLY A 115 30.85 -6.23 8.80
N GLY A 116 30.41 -6.71 9.97
CA GLY A 116 31.00 -6.44 11.29
C GLY A 116 29.94 -6.25 12.37
N SER A 117 29.66 -7.29 13.16
CA SER A 117 28.94 -7.21 14.46
C SER A 117 29.97 -7.21 15.62
N PRO A 118 29.63 -7.08 16.92
CA PRO A 118 28.30 -7.02 17.57
C PRO A 118 28.17 -6.01 18.75
N ALA A 119 26.98 -5.99 19.37
CA ALA A 119 26.64 -5.51 20.72
C ALA A 119 26.18 -4.05 20.88
N GLY A 120 24.95 -3.89 21.41
CA GLY A 120 24.56 -2.70 22.17
C GLY A 120 23.27 -2.01 21.71
N ASP A 121 22.18 -2.41 22.35
CA ASP A 121 21.10 -1.52 22.78
C ASP A 121 19.91 -1.21 21.85
N ARG A 122 18.76 -1.11 22.52
CA ARG A 122 17.39 -1.30 22.04
C ARG A 122 16.64 0.04 22.06
N THR A 123 16.67 0.86 21.00
CA THR A 123 15.90 2.14 21.02
C THR A 123 15.42 2.69 19.66
N ASN A 124 15.44 1.93 18.55
CA ASN A 124 15.02 2.48 17.24
C ASN A 124 13.53 2.28 16.88
N ALA A 125 12.71 1.69 17.75
CA ALA A 125 11.27 1.52 17.50
C ALA A 125 10.42 2.66 18.10
N ASP A 126 10.87 3.28 19.20
CA ASP A 126 10.14 4.37 19.85
C ASP A 126 10.20 5.66 19.02
N SER A 127 11.37 6.03 18.49
CA SER A 127 11.55 7.27 17.73
C SER A 127 10.67 7.36 16.47
N ASN A 128 10.42 6.24 15.78
CA ASN A 128 9.63 6.22 14.55
C ASN A 128 8.12 6.24 14.83
N THR A 129 7.70 5.61 15.93
CA THR A 129 6.31 5.63 16.40
C THR A 129 5.96 7.01 16.94
N ASP A 130 6.88 7.62 17.68
CA ASP A 130 6.76 8.99 18.18
C ASP A 130 6.69 9.99 17.03
N ASN A 131 7.55 9.87 16.02
CA ASN A 131 7.50 10.75 14.83
C ASN A 131 6.19 10.62 14.05
N THR A 132 5.68 9.39 13.88
CA THR A 132 4.39 9.17 13.20
C THR A 132 3.25 9.81 13.99
N SER A 133 3.24 9.64 15.32
CA SER A 133 2.22 10.22 16.20
C SER A 133 2.31 11.75 16.25
N LEU A 134 3.53 12.30 16.29
CA LEU A 134 3.81 13.74 16.21
C LEU A 134 3.36 14.34 14.87
N ALA A 135 3.58 13.63 13.76
CA ALA A 135 3.14 14.07 12.44
C ALA A 135 1.61 14.12 12.36
N GLU A 136 0.92 13.10 12.91
CA GLU A 136 -0.54 13.07 12.99
C GLU A 136 -1.11 14.21 13.86
N GLU A 137 -0.43 14.57 14.95
CA GLU A 137 -0.82 15.67 15.83
C GLU A 137 -0.50 17.06 15.25
N LYS A 138 0.43 17.14 14.30
CA LYS A 138 0.88 18.42 13.72
C LYS A 138 0.43 18.66 12.28
N VAL A 139 -0.06 17.64 11.57
CA VAL A 139 -0.47 17.74 10.16
C VAL A 139 -1.81 17.07 9.95
N GLU A 140 -2.77 17.85 9.46
CA GLU A 140 -4.04 17.35 8.95
C GLU A 140 -3.97 17.17 7.44
N LEU A 141 -4.47 16.03 6.97
CA LEU A 141 -4.73 15.77 5.56
C LEU A 141 -6.23 15.88 5.27
N LEU A 142 -6.55 16.52 4.16
CA LEU A 142 -7.91 16.77 3.70
C LEU A 142 -8.08 16.30 2.26
N CYS A 143 -9.26 15.80 1.91
CA CYS A 143 -9.68 15.56 0.54
C CYS A 143 -11.07 16.13 0.36
N ASN A 144 -11.30 16.95 -0.67
CA ASN A 144 -12.57 17.67 -0.88
C ASN A 144 -13.06 18.41 0.38
N ASP A 145 -12.17 19.14 1.05
CA ASP A 145 -12.40 19.88 2.31
C ASP A 145 -12.84 19.02 3.51
N GLN A 146 -12.80 17.69 3.40
CA GLN A 146 -13.05 16.74 4.49
C GLN A 146 -11.74 16.28 5.10
N VAL A 147 -11.60 16.36 6.43
CA VAL A 147 -10.46 15.83 7.18
C VAL A 147 -10.45 14.30 7.10
N LEU A 148 -9.27 13.74 6.80
CA LEU A 148 -9.07 12.31 6.65
C LEU A 148 -8.64 11.66 7.97
N ASP A 149 -9.13 10.46 8.24
CA ASP A 149 -8.69 9.63 9.37
C ASP A 149 -7.28 9.07 9.09
N PRO A 150 -6.30 9.21 10.01
CA PRO A 150 -4.95 8.68 9.84
C PRO A 150 -4.88 7.17 9.59
N SER A 151 -5.86 6.41 10.08
CA SER A 151 -5.95 4.95 9.90
C SER A 151 -6.47 4.52 8.53
N MET A 152 -7.08 5.45 7.77
CA MET A 152 -7.65 5.18 6.44
C MET A 152 -6.54 4.96 5.40
N ASP A 153 -6.81 4.11 4.39
CA ASP A 153 -5.92 3.88 3.26
C ASP A 153 -6.33 4.69 2.01
N LEU A 154 -5.40 4.88 1.06
CA LEU A 154 -5.66 5.69 -0.14
C LEU A 154 -6.76 5.13 -1.03
N ARG A 155 -6.95 3.80 -1.10
CA ARG A 155 -8.08 3.21 -1.84
C ARG A 155 -9.42 3.62 -1.23
N THR A 156 -9.53 3.66 0.10
CA THR A 156 -10.75 4.05 0.81
C THR A 156 -11.02 5.54 0.59
N VAL A 157 -10.01 6.39 0.72
CA VAL A 157 -10.13 7.83 0.41
C VAL A 157 -10.58 8.02 -1.05
N ARG A 158 -9.96 7.32 -2.00
CA ARG A 158 -10.30 7.43 -3.42
C ARG A 158 -11.74 6.99 -3.70
N HIS A 159 -12.17 5.87 -3.12
CA HIS A 159 -13.48 5.30 -3.36
C HIS A 159 -14.61 6.08 -2.68
N PHE A 160 -14.42 6.47 -1.41
CA PHE A 160 -15.49 7.04 -0.60
C PHE A 160 -15.52 8.57 -0.56
N ILE A 161 -14.38 9.24 -0.72
CA ILE A 161 -14.28 10.71 -0.56
C ILE A 161 -14.06 11.39 -1.90
N TRP A 162 -13.08 10.93 -2.69
CA TRP A 162 -12.76 11.53 -3.98
C TRP A 162 -13.83 11.28 -5.05
N LYS A 163 -14.30 10.02 -5.16
CA LYS A 163 -15.38 9.58 -6.08
C LYS A 163 -15.16 9.97 -7.55
N SER A 164 -13.91 10.20 -7.96
CA SER A 164 -13.55 10.57 -9.33
C SER A 164 -12.53 9.59 -9.92
N SER A 165 -12.57 9.42 -11.24
CA SER A 165 -11.62 8.61 -11.99
C SER A 165 -10.25 9.28 -12.13
N ALA A 166 -10.19 10.61 -11.97
CA ALA A 166 -8.95 11.39 -12.01
C ALA A 166 -8.01 11.05 -10.85
N ASP A 167 -6.76 11.49 -10.97
CA ASP A 167 -5.75 11.39 -9.91
C ASP A 167 -6.27 12.02 -8.61
N LEU A 168 -6.09 11.29 -7.50
CA LEU A 168 -6.53 11.72 -6.18
C LEU A 168 -5.82 13.03 -5.80
N THR A 169 -6.53 13.98 -5.19
CA THR A 169 -5.89 15.22 -4.69
C THR A 169 -6.07 15.33 -3.18
N LEU A 170 -4.96 15.44 -2.48
CA LEU A 170 -4.87 15.62 -1.04
C LEU A 170 -4.34 17.02 -0.73
N HIS A 171 -4.97 17.66 0.25
CA HIS A 171 -4.56 18.93 0.79
C HIS A 171 -3.99 18.75 2.19
N TYR A 172 -2.88 19.39 2.51
CA TYR A 172 -2.30 19.35 3.85
C TYR A 172 -2.33 20.73 4.53
N ARG A 173 -2.51 20.73 5.85
CA ARG A 173 -2.34 21.92 6.69
C ARG A 173 -1.72 21.58 8.04
N PRO A 174 -0.86 22.45 8.60
CA PRO A 174 -0.39 22.29 9.95
C PRO A 174 -1.54 22.53 10.94
N ILE A 175 -1.61 21.71 11.98
CA ILE A 175 -2.48 21.92 13.13
C ILE A 175 -1.78 22.95 14.02
N LYS A 176 -2.51 23.98 14.47
CA LYS A 176 -1.99 25.04 15.35
C LYS A 176 -2.10 24.66 16.81
#